data_AF-A0A1B9FVY8-F1
#
_entry.id   AF-A0A1B9FVY8-F1
#
_cell.length_a   1.000
_cell.length_b   1.000
_cell.length_c   1.000
_cell.angle_alpha   90.00
_cell.angle_beta   90.00
_cell.angle_gamma   90.00
#
_symmetry.space_group_name_H-M   'P 1'
#
loop_
_entity.id
_entity.type
_entity.pdbx_description
1 polymer ?
#
loop_
_entity_poly.entity_id
_entity_poly.type
_entity_poly.pdbx_seq_one_letter_code
_entity_poly.pdbx_strand_id
1 'polypeptide(L)'
;MSTAEVHIPKTLPHTFDLDALVNRFNNKPLPEGACALIDLPGNVFLETEDEVNVIAASLWVLCVKYDNLPSGERPTTRESLRRVSEQRDDLADNGSG
;
A
#
# COMPACT_ATOMS: atom_id res chain seq x y z
N MET A 1 28.59 -1.35 8.85
CA MET A 1 27.46 -1.24 7.90
C MET A 1 26.21 -1.58 8.69
N SER A 2 25.40 -0.59 9.07
CA SER A 2 24.12 -0.87 9.76
C SER A 2 23.18 -1.47 8.73
N THR A 3 22.79 -2.72 8.92
CA THR A 3 21.61 -3.29 8.29
C THR A 3 20.44 -2.44 8.75
N ALA A 4 19.93 -1.54 7.90
CA ALA A 4 18.69 -0.85 8.19
C ALA A 4 17.64 -1.95 8.36
N GLU A 5 17.18 -2.18 9.59
CA GLU A 5 16.15 -3.16 9.85
C GLU A 5 14.93 -2.76 9.01
N VAL A 6 14.51 -3.66 8.12
CA VAL A 6 13.31 -3.42 7.30
C VAL A 6 12.15 -3.47 8.28
N HIS A 7 11.58 -2.31 8.58
CA HIS A 7 10.40 -2.21 9.44
C HIS A 7 9.20 -2.62 8.59
N ILE A 8 8.69 -3.83 8.85
CA ILE A 8 7.50 -4.37 8.21
C ILE A 8 6.36 -4.31 9.25
N PRO A 9 5.16 -3.80 8.89
CA PRO A 9 4.01 -3.82 9.78
C PRO A 9 3.63 -5.24 10.19
N LYS A 10 3.27 -5.43 11.46
CA LYS A 10 2.90 -6.74 12.02
C LYS A 10 1.53 -7.22 11.54
N THR A 11 0.58 -6.31 11.33
CA THR A 11 -0.78 -6.63 10.90
C THR A 11 -0.88 -6.81 9.39
N LEU A 12 0.11 -6.30 8.63
CA LEU A 12 0.20 -6.43 7.18
C LEU A 12 1.62 -6.80 6.73
N PRO A 13 2.11 -8.00 7.12
CA PRO A 13 3.40 -8.48 6.67
C PRO A 13 3.34 -8.79 5.17
N HIS A 14 4.28 -8.24 4.40
CA HIS A 14 4.34 -8.47 2.96
C HIS A 14 5.78 -8.57 2.47
N THR A 15 6.02 -9.47 1.52
CA THR A 15 7.27 -9.56 0.74
C THR A 15 6.90 -9.27 -0.70
N PHE A 16 7.53 -8.25 -1.29
CA PHE A 16 7.19 -7.85 -2.66
C PHE A 16 7.77 -8.81 -3.69
N ASP A 17 6.96 -9.17 -4.69
CA ASP A 17 7.40 -9.97 -5.85
C ASP A 17 7.92 -9.08 -6.98
N LEU A 18 7.40 -7.86 -7.11
CA LEU A 18 7.83 -6.93 -8.14
C LEU A 18 9.17 -6.26 -7.81
N ASP A 19 10.19 -6.49 -8.65
CA ASP A 19 11.53 -5.90 -8.51
C ASP A 19 11.52 -4.39 -8.24
N ALA A 20 10.61 -3.65 -8.88
CA ALA A 20 10.49 -2.21 -8.68
C ALA A 20 10.08 -1.85 -7.24
N LEU A 21 9.16 -2.61 -6.65
CA LEU A 21 8.70 -2.41 -5.27
C LEU A 21 9.74 -2.90 -4.26
N VAL A 22 10.36 -4.06 -4.52
CA VAL A 22 11.49 -4.57 -3.74
C VAL A 22 12.59 -3.50 -3.66
N ASN A 23 13.02 -2.97 -4.80
CA ASN A 23 14.05 -1.93 -4.86
C ASN A 23 13.62 -0.64 -4.15
N ARG A 24 12.36 -0.22 -4.26
CA ARG A 24 11.84 0.99 -3.59
C ARG A 24 11.98 0.90 -2.08
N PHE A 25 11.54 -0.22 -1.49
CA PHE A 25 11.50 -0.39 -0.03
C PHE A 25 12.84 -0.84 0.56
N ASN A 26 13.71 -1.48 -0.23
CA ASN A 26 15.10 -1.71 0.19
C ASN A 26 15.89 -0.40 0.32
N ASN A 27 15.71 0.53 -0.62
CA ASN A 27 16.44 1.81 -0.60
C ASN A 27 15.86 2.84 0.37
N LYS A 28 14.56 2.73 0.65
CA LYS A 28 13.82 3.65 1.52
C LYS A 28 12.79 2.83 2.30
N PRO A 29 13.24 2.21 3.42
CA PRO A 29 12.38 1.41 4.28
C PRO A 29 11.21 2.22 4.83
N LEU A 30 10.18 1.51 5.26
CA LEU A 30 9.02 2.13 5.88
C LEU A 30 9.43 2.75 7.23
N PRO A 31 9.05 4.01 7.53
CA PRO A 31 9.29 4.60 8.85
C PRO A 31 8.58 3.80 9.95
N GLU A 32 9.14 3.80 11.17
CA GLU A 32 8.54 3.14 12.32
C GLU A 32 7.12 3.67 12.61
N GLY A 33 6.93 5.00 12.54
CA GLY A 33 5.62 5.62 12.73
C GLY A 33 4.58 5.18 11.70
N ALA A 34 5.00 4.94 10.45
CA ALA A 34 4.14 4.39 9.41
C ALA A 34 3.78 2.91 9.65
N CYS A 35 4.68 2.12 10.25
CA CYS A 35 4.38 0.75 10.66
C CYS A 35 3.38 0.73 11.82
N ALA A 36 3.62 1.55 12.85
CA ALA A 36 2.71 1.71 13.97
C ALA A 36 1.30 2.07 13.49
N LEU A 37 1.22 2.99 12.53
CA LEU A 37 0.01 3.40 11.85
C LEU A 37 -0.82 2.24 11.26
N ILE A 38 -0.16 1.34 10.55
CA ILE A 38 -0.80 0.17 9.93
C ILE A 38 -1.20 -0.85 10.99
N ASP A 39 -0.41 -0.94 12.06
CA ASP A 39 -0.65 -1.86 13.18
C ASP A 39 -1.73 -1.34 14.16
N LEU A 40 -2.09 -0.06 14.09
CA LEU A 40 -3.12 0.53 14.95
C LEU A 40 -4.49 -0.07 14.67
N PRO A 41 -5.29 -0.36 15.71
CA PRO A 41 -6.70 -0.65 15.55
C PRO A 41 -7.42 0.53 14.91
N GLY A 42 -8.31 0.28 13.94
CA GLY A 42 -8.99 1.34 13.17
C GLY A 42 -9.91 2.28 13.97
N ASN A 43 -10.13 2.00 15.26
CA ASN A 43 -10.86 2.86 16.19
C ASN A 43 -9.96 3.71 17.09
N VAL A 44 -8.64 3.68 16.87
CA VAL A 44 -7.64 4.45 17.62
C VAL A 44 -7.02 5.47 16.66
N PHE A 45 -7.06 6.74 17.05
CA PHE A 45 -6.45 7.84 16.30
C PHE A 45 -5.28 8.39 17.12
N LEU A 46 -4.07 8.44 16.53
CA LEU A 46 -2.93 9.12 17.14
C LEU A 46 -2.94 10.58 16.72
N GLU A 47 -3.00 11.49 17.69
CA GLU A 47 -2.99 12.95 17.45
C GLU A 47 -1.69 13.48 16.82
N THR A 48 -0.65 12.64 16.69
CA THR A 48 0.73 13.07 16.42
C THR A 48 1.32 12.53 15.13
N GLU A 49 0.49 12.02 14.21
CA GLU A 49 1.05 11.44 13.00
C GLU A 49 1.52 12.53 12.05
N ASP A 50 2.84 12.73 12.05
CA ASP A 50 3.56 13.45 11.01
C ASP A 50 3.04 12.98 9.63
N GLU A 51 2.67 13.93 8.78
CA GLU A 51 2.04 13.70 7.47
C GLU A 51 2.83 12.68 6.65
N VAL A 52 4.16 12.68 6.81
CA VAL A 52 5.07 11.73 6.16
C VAL A 52 4.77 10.27 6.54
N ASN A 53 4.36 9.99 7.78
CA ASN A 53 4.04 8.63 8.24
C ASN A 53 2.72 8.16 7.63
N VAL A 54 1.71 9.03 7.55
CA VAL A 54 0.41 8.73 6.92
C VAL A 54 0.60 8.43 5.44
N ILE A 55 1.38 9.25 4.74
CA ILE A 55 1.70 9.05 3.33
C ILE A 55 2.46 7.73 3.13
N ALA A 56 3.47 7.47 3.96
CA ALA A 56 4.27 6.25 3.85
C ALA A 56 3.44 4.99 4.14
N ALA A 57 2.60 5.00 5.18
CA ALA A 57 1.68 3.91 5.51
C ALA A 57 0.70 3.64 4.36
N SER A 58 0.08 4.71 3.84
CA SER A 58 -0.85 4.62 2.71
C SER A 58 -0.17 4.04 1.47
N LEU A 59 1.05 4.50 1.16
CA LEU A 59 1.83 4.00 0.04
C LEU A 59 2.14 2.50 0.20
N TRP A 60 2.56 2.06 1.39
CA TRP A 60 2.79 0.63 1.67
C TRP A 60 1.54 -0.20 1.38
N VAL A 61 0.40 0.15 1.97
CA VAL A 61 -0.86 -0.59 1.81
C VAL A 61 -1.28 -0.65 0.33
N LEU A 62 -1.14 0.44 -0.42
CA LEU A 62 -1.44 0.47 -1.85
C LEU A 62 -0.49 -0.40 -2.65
N CYS A 63 0.82 -0.38 -2.35
CA CYS A 63 1.80 -1.24 -3.00
C CYS A 63 1.52 -2.72 -2.73
N VAL A 64 1.18 -3.09 -1.49
CA VAL A 64 0.80 -4.48 -1.14
C VAL A 64 -0.43 -4.93 -1.94
N LYS A 65 -1.45 -4.07 -2.05
CA LYS A 65 -2.63 -4.38 -2.88
C LYS A 65 -2.28 -4.56 -4.34
N TYR A 66 -1.43 -3.68 -4.89
CA TYR A 66 -1.00 -3.75 -6.28
C TYR A 66 -0.16 -5.01 -6.56
N ASP A 67 0.75 -5.36 -5.67
CA ASP A 67 1.61 -6.53 -5.80
C ASP A 67 0.78 -7.83 -5.73
N ASN A 68 -0.29 -7.86 -4.95
CA ASN A 68 -1.21 -9.00 -4.89
C ASN A 68 -2.18 -9.12 -6.08
N LEU A 69 -2.23 -8.14 -7.00
CA LEU A 69 -3.06 -8.27 -8.21
C LEU A 69 -2.50 -9.38 -9.13
N PRO A 70 -3.36 -10.18 -9.78
CA PRO A 70 -2.95 -11.07 -10.85
C PRO A 70 -2.22 -10.31 -11.95
N SER A 71 -1.19 -10.92 -12.55
CA SER A 71 -0.34 -10.25 -13.56
C SER A 71 -1.14 -9.65 -14.73
N GLY A 72 -2.25 -10.29 -15.11
CA GLY A 72 -3.14 -9.80 -16.17
C GLY A 72 -4.06 -8.65 -15.76
N GLU A 73 -4.25 -8.43 -14.45
CA GLU A 73 -5.07 -7.35 -13.89
C GLU A 73 -4.23 -6.15 -13.46
N ARG A 74 -2.90 -6.30 -13.35
CA ARG A 74 -1.98 -5.21 -13.03
C ARG A 74 -2.00 -4.18 -14.16
N PRO A 75 -2.46 -2.95 -13.92
CA PRO A 75 -2.49 -1.94 -14.95
C PRO A 75 -1.05 -1.49 -15.29
N THR A 76 -0.58 -1.86 -16.48
CA THR A 76 0.78 -1.57 -16.98
C THR A 76 0.85 -0.33 -17.87
N THR A 77 -0.31 0.22 -18.24
CA THR A 77 -0.43 1.42 -19.07
C THR A 77 -1.45 2.40 -18.49
N ARG A 78 -1.35 3.67 -18.88
CA ARG A 78 -2.32 4.71 -18.49
C ARG A 78 -3.75 4.37 -18.92
N GLU A 79 -3.93 3.74 -20.07
CA GLU A 79 -5.26 3.34 -20.55
C GLU A 79 -5.81 2.13 -19.78
N SER A 80 -4.96 1.17 -19.40
CA SER A 80 -5.40 0.08 -18.51
C SER A 80 -5.78 0.60 -17.12
N LEU A 81 -5.12 1.65 -16.62
CA LEU A 81 -5.50 2.30 -15.36
C LEU A 81 -6.91 2.90 -15.43
N ARG A 82 -7.25 3.59 -16.54
CA ARG A 82 -8.59 4.19 -16.71
C ARG A 82 -9.71 3.15 -16.73
N ARG A 83 -9.49 2.02 -17.40
CA ARG A 83 -10.49 0.94 -17.44
C ARG A 83 -10.75 0.33 -16.06
N VAL A 84 -9.69 0.19 -15.24
CA VAL A 84 -9.83 -0.29 -13.85
C VAL A 84 -10.61 0.71 -13.00
N SER A 85 -10.48 2.02 -13.23
CA SER A 85 -11.33 3.00 -12.52
C SER A 85 -12.79 2.93 -12.96
N GLU A 86 -13.06 2.85 -14.26
CA GLU A 86 -14.43 2.82 -14.81
C GLU A 86 -15.21 1.58 -14.34
N GLN A 87 -14.58 0.40 -14.33
CA GLN A 87 -15.22 -0.84 -13.83
C GLN A 87 -15.63 -0.78 -12.36
N ARG A 88 -14.96 0.02 -11.53
CA ARG A 88 -15.31 0.14 -10.11
C ARG A 88 -16.53 1.04 -9.90
N ASP A 89 -16.74 2.03 -10.78
CA ASP A 89 -17.90 2.91 -10.73
C ASP A 89 -19.18 2.15 -11.14
N ASP A 90 -19.09 1.27 -12.13
CA ASP A 90 -20.23 0.43 -12.58
C ASP A 90 -20.69 -0.59 -11.51
N LEU A 91 -19.78 -1.06 -10.66
CA LEU A 91 -20.10 -1.98 -9.56
C LEU A 91 -20.73 -1.27 -8.35
N ALA A 92 -20.45 0.03 -8.18
CA ALA A 92 -21.02 0.82 -7.09
C ALA A 92 -22.49 1.23 -7.35
N ASP A 93 -22.90 1.32 -8.62
CA ASP A 93 -24.26 1.70 -9.02
C ASP A 93 -25.25 0.51 -8.94
N ASN A 94 -24.77 -0.73 -9.08
CA ASN A 94 -25.60 -1.94 -9.07
C ASN A 94 -25.93 -2.50 -7.66
N GLY A 95 -25.52 -1.79 -6.59
CA GLY A 95 -25.77 -2.18 -5.20
C GLY A 95 -27.04 -1.56 -4.55
N SER A 96 -27.82 -0.79 -5.31
CA SER A 96 -29.07 -0.19 -4.85
C SER A 96 -30.26 -0.77 -5.61
N GLY A 97 -30.75 -1.93 -5.17
CA GLY A 97 -31.95 -2.58 -5.68
C GLY A 97 -32.60 -3.45 -4.62
#